data_AF-A0A423PIE5-F1
#
_entry.id   AF-A0A423PIE5-F1
#
_cell.length_a   1.000
_cell.length_b   1.000
_cell.length_c   1.000
_cell.angle_alpha   90.00
_cell.angle_beta   90.00
_cell.angle_gamma   90.00
#
_symmetry.space_group_name_H-M   'P 1'
#
loop_
_entity.id
_entity.type
_entity.pdbx_description
1 polymer ?
#
loop_
_entity_poly.entity_id
_entity_poly.type
_entity_poly.pdbx_seq_one_letter_code
_entity_poly.pdbx_strand_id
1 'polypeptide(L)'
;METVRKLAILADAAKYDASCASSGSARRDSVGGRGVGSAGGSGICHAYAPDGRCISLLKILLTNFCIYECSYCINRNSSNVPRARFTTEEVVDLTLAFYKRNYIEGLFLSSGVIRTPDYTMDQLVRVARSLREDHDFRGYIHLKTIPDADGELLAAAGRYADRLSINVELPTQDGLDRLAPEKDHRTIKLSMARIRARSEAHAEDRRAARRVTSARPKAAGPGRFAPAGQSTQMIVGAEPSTDADILSTTADLYAAYRLKRVYFSAFSPIPDSSAALPARRTSLMREHRLYQSDWLLRFYGYGADEITAGGDDRVTPGMLDLDVDPKLGWALRNRGFFPVDLNRDSRPRLLRVPGLGVKSVNRLLSIRRWQRIRLEDLVALKAGIARAMPFIVCANHRPAVADAPGAALRARFAPPAAAQQTFDF
;
A
#
# COMPACT_ATOMS: atom_id res chain seq x y z
N MET A 1 21.65 16.53 21.98
CA MET A 1 21.55 15.09 21.64
C MET A 1 22.10 14.92 20.24
N GLU A 2 23.11 14.06 20.05
CA GLU A 2 23.77 13.85 18.76
C GLU A 2 22.77 13.38 17.67
N THR A 3 22.81 13.96 16.46
CA THR A 3 21.88 13.71 15.34
C THR A 3 21.73 12.21 15.02
N VAL A 4 22.81 11.43 15.17
CA VAL A 4 22.84 9.97 15.00
C VAL A 4 21.90 9.27 15.98
N ARG A 5 21.89 9.69 17.25
CA ARG A 5 20.99 9.13 18.27
C ARG A 5 19.53 9.45 17.96
N LYS A 6 19.23 10.68 17.52
CA LYS A 6 17.87 11.05 17.08
C LYS A 6 17.43 10.20 15.89
N LEU A 7 18.32 9.99 14.92
CA LEU A 7 18.06 9.15 13.75
C LEU A 7 17.70 7.72 14.17
N ALA A 8 18.47 7.11 15.08
CA ALA A 8 18.18 5.76 15.56
C ALA A 8 16.78 5.64 16.19
N ILE A 9 16.38 6.62 17.01
CA ILE A 9 15.05 6.65 17.66
C ILE A 9 13.95 6.86 16.61
N LEU A 10 14.11 7.83 15.71
CA LEU A 10 13.06 8.28 14.80
C LEU A 10 12.91 7.40 13.56
N ALA A 11 13.98 6.72 13.14
CA ALA A 11 13.91 5.65 12.13
C ALA A 11 13.20 4.40 12.67
N ASP A 12 13.50 3.99 13.91
CA ASP A 12 12.82 2.84 14.52
C ASP A 12 11.33 3.13 14.73
N ALA A 13 10.99 4.32 15.24
CA ALA A 13 9.60 4.73 15.41
C ALA A 13 8.83 4.82 14.07
N ALA A 14 9.50 5.13 12.96
CA ALA A 14 8.88 5.19 11.64
C ALA A 14 8.50 3.80 11.09
N LYS A 15 9.04 2.69 11.62
CA LYS A 15 8.82 1.34 11.05
C LYS A 15 7.34 0.95 10.95
N TYR A 16 6.49 1.48 11.83
CA TYR A 16 5.05 1.23 11.89
C TYR A 16 4.22 1.94 10.78
N ASP A 17 4.80 2.89 10.04
CA ASP A 17 4.15 3.48 8.86
C ASP A 17 4.26 2.55 7.64
N ALA A 18 3.20 1.83 7.30
CA ALA A 18 3.15 0.99 6.10
C ALA A 18 2.95 1.87 4.87
N SER A 19 4.06 2.33 4.27
CA SER A 19 4.06 3.17 3.07
C SER A 19 5.10 2.77 2.02
N CYS A 20 5.97 1.82 2.36
CA CYS A 20 7.01 1.26 1.52
C CYS A 20 7.19 -0.23 1.87
N ALA A 21 7.85 -0.98 0.98
CA ALA A 21 8.30 -2.33 1.29
C ALA A 21 9.49 -2.24 2.25
N SER A 22 9.28 -2.63 3.50
CA SER A 22 10.34 -2.80 4.47
C SER A 22 11.10 -4.08 4.13
N SER A 23 12.41 -4.02 3.91
CA SER A 23 13.26 -5.20 3.97
C SER A 23 13.37 -5.62 5.43
N GLY A 24 12.56 -6.58 5.86
CA GLY A 24 12.61 -7.17 7.21
C GLY A 24 13.86 -8.02 7.45
N SER A 25 15.05 -7.48 7.17
CA SER A 25 16.31 -8.17 7.42
C SER A 25 16.67 -8.09 8.91
N ALA A 26 17.02 -9.23 9.50
CA ALA A 26 17.60 -9.28 10.84
C ALA A 26 18.84 -8.37 10.92
N ARG A 27 19.04 -7.69 12.06
CA ARG A 27 20.25 -6.91 12.30
C ARG A 27 21.48 -7.80 12.15
N ARG A 28 22.40 -7.42 11.28
CA ARG A 28 23.69 -8.08 11.06
C ARG A 28 24.75 -7.00 10.95
N ASP A 29 25.88 -7.20 11.59
CA ASP A 29 27.03 -6.32 11.45
C ASP A 29 28.29 -7.14 11.21
N SER A 30 29.33 -6.45 10.75
CA SER A 30 30.64 -7.04 10.47
C SER A 30 31.67 -6.64 11.52
N VAL A 31 31.25 -6.23 12.73
CA VAL A 31 32.17 -5.71 13.77
C VAL A 31 33.09 -6.81 14.30
N GLY A 32 32.74 -8.10 14.14
CA GLY A 32 33.49 -9.24 14.65
C GLY A 32 34.12 -10.21 13.62
N GLY A 33 34.18 -9.91 12.31
CA GLY A 33 34.72 -10.89 11.35
C GLY A 33 34.89 -10.43 9.89
N ARG A 34 35.34 -11.37 9.03
CA ARG A 34 35.73 -11.20 7.60
C ARG A 34 34.58 -10.82 6.63
N GLY A 35 33.43 -10.42 7.16
CA GLY A 35 32.25 -10.05 6.36
C GLY A 35 32.35 -8.62 5.84
N VAL A 36 31.56 -8.31 4.80
CA VAL A 36 31.35 -6.94 4.31
C VAL A 36 29.88 -6.59 4.49
N GLY A 37 29.62 -5.39 5.01
CA GLY A 37 28.29 -4.79 5.12
C GLY A 37 27.65 -4.93 6.50
N SER A 38 26.54 -4.22 6.68
CA SER A 38 25.67 -4.33 7.84
C SER A 38 24.22 -4.17 7.40
N ALA A 39 23.34 -5.01 7.96
CA ALA A 39 21.90 -4.81 7.91
C ALA A 39 21.51 -4.08 9.20
N GLY A 40 21.26 -2.77 9.12
CA GLY A 40 21.02 -1.91 10.29
C GLY A 40 19.81 -1.00 10.09
N GLY A 41 19.25 -0.50 11.21
CA GLY A 41 18.06 0.36 11.27
C GLY A 41 18.30 1.81 10.85
N SER A 42 19.05 2.04 9.77
CA SER A 42 19.39 3.38 9.24
C SER A 42 18.19 4.15 8.65
N GLY A 43 16.97 3.66 8.87
CA GLY A 43 15.75 4.26 8.34
C GLY A 43 15.59 4.10 6.84
N ILE A 44 16.35 3.24 6.16
CA ILE A 44 16.19 3.08 4.71
C ILE A 44 15.09 2.05 4.40
N CYS A 45 14.13 2.40 3.54
CA CYS A 45 13.12 1.48 3.01
C CYS A 45 13.01 1.55 1.50
N HIS A 46 12.30 0.59 0.87
CA HIS A 46 12.18 0.50 -0.57
C HIS A 46 10.76 0.85 -1.04
N ALA A 47 10.65 1.78 -1.98
CA ALA A 47 9.39 2.18 -2.60
C ALA A 47 9.44 1.96 -4.11
N TYR A 48 8.28 1.98 -4.77
CA TYR A 48 8.22 1.96 -6.23
C TYR A 48 7.89 3.35 -6.77
N ALA A 49 8.80 3.87 -7.59
CA ALA A 49 8.59 5.12 -8.31
C ALA A 49 7.48 4.97 -9.36
N PRO A 50 6.90 6.09 -9.87
CA PRO A 50 5.85 6.04 -10.90
C PRO A 50 6.25 5.32 -12.21
N ASP A 51 7.55 5.18 -12.48
CA ASP A 51 8.11 4.45 -13.62
C ASP A 51 8.27 2.93 -13.37
N GLY A 52 7.95 2.46 -12.15
CA GLY A 52 8.04 1.06 -11.76
C GLY A 52 9.41 0.63 -11.21
N ARG A 53 10.38 1.54 -11.09
CA ARG A 53 11.67 1.22 -10.44
C ARG A 53 11.51 1.14 -8.94
N CYS A 54 12.22 0.19 -8.33
CA CYS A 54 12.42 0.14 -6.89
C CYS A 54 13.45 1.20 -6.51
N ILE A 55 13.12 2.06 -5.55
CA ILE A 55 13.96 3.15 -5.07
C ILE A 55 14.17 3.09 -3.55
N SER A 56 15.33 3.51 -3.07
CA SER A 56 15.64 3.56 -1.64
C SER A 56 15.27 4.92 -1.05
N LEU A 57 14.54 4.95 0.07
CA LEU A 57 14.09 6.17 0.74
C LEU A 57 14.62 6.24 2.17
N LEU A 58 15.02 7.43 2.61
CA LEU A 58 15.20 7.71 4.04
C LEU A 58 13.82 7.88 4.67
N LYS A 59 13.39 6.91 5.45
CA LYS A 59 12.14 6.85 6.18
C LYS A 59 12.37 7.21 7.65
N ILE A 60 11.93 8.40 8.02
CA ILE A 60 12.09 8.91 9.39
C ILE A 60 10.85 9.69 9.84
N LEU A 61 10.70 9.82 11.16
CA LEU A 61 9.80 10.80 11.74
C LEU A 61 10.55 12.13 11.98
N LEU A 62 9.88 13.26 11.76
CA LEU A 62 10.35 14.56 12.26
C LEU A 62 10.43 14.52 13.80
N THR A 63 9.42 13.93 14.42
CA THR A 63 9.42 13.61 15.83
C THR A 63 8.52 12.42 16.13
N ASN A 64 8.85 11.67 17.18
CA ASN A 64 7.94 10.69 17.74
C ASN A 64 7.16 11.23 18.94
N PHE A 65 7.31 12.49 19.35
CA PHE A 65 6.37 13.13 20.28
C PHE A 65 4.99 13.23 19.61
N CYS A 66 3.94 12.84 20.32
CA CYS A 66 2.56 12.92 19.84
C CYS A 66 1.65 13.31 20.98
N ILE A 67 0.67 14.19 20.73
CA ILE A 67 -0.37 14.58 21.70
C ILE A 67 -1.56 13.61 21.72
N TYR A 68 -1.63 12.65 20.79
CA TYR A 68 -2.76 11.72 20.66
C TYR A 68 -2.55 10.41 21.43
N GLU A 69 -3.66 9.79 21.85
CA GLU A 69 -3.75 8.54 22.61
C GLU A 69 -4.22 7.35 21.77
N CYS A 70 -3.73 7.25 20.53
CA CYS A 70 -4.00 6.09 19.66
C CYS A 70 -3.48 4.79 20.32
N SER A 71 -4.38 3.94 20.81
CA SER A 71 -4.08 2.74 21.59
C SER A 71 -3.09 1.77 20.91
N TYR A 72 -3.12 1.70 19.58
CA TYR A 72 -2.28 0.83 18.75
C TYR A 72 -0.90 1.43 18.44
N CYS A 73 -0.66 2.70 18.78
CA CYS A 73 0.53 3.42 18.38
C CYS A 73 1.56 3.45 19.50
N ILE A 74 2.78 2.96 19.23
CA ILE A 74 3.90 3.05 20.17
C ILE A 74 4.28 4.50 20.51
N ASN A 75 3.90 5.44 19.66
CA ASN A 75 4.21 6.87 19.82
C ASN A 75 3.08 7.65 20.50
N ARG A 76 2.00 7.00 20.99
CA ARG A 76 0.94 7.69 21.74
C ARG A 76 1.51 8.45 22.94
N ASN A 77 0.84 9.51 23.38
CA ASN A 77 1.35 10.40 24.41
C ASN A 77 1.74 9.65 25.71
N SER A 78 0.90 8.72 26.17
CA SER A 78 1.13 7.88 27.36
C SER A 78 2.26 6.84 27.25
N SER A 79 2.80 6.56 26.06
CA SER A 79 3.83 5.52 25.90
C SER A 79 5.19 5.94 26.45
N ASN A 80 5.78 5.10 27.28
CA ASN A 80 7.11 5.31 27.87
C ASN A 80 8.23 4.81 26.94
N VAL A 81 8.41 5.49 25.81
CA VAL A 81 9.48 5.20 24.85
C VAL A 81 10.43 6.39 24.72
N PRO A 82 11.71 6.17 24.37
CA PRO A 82 12.65 7.26 24.12
C PRO A 82 12.09 8.23 23.07
N ARG A 83 12.06 9.53 23.40
CA ARG A 83 11.54 10.56 22.50
C ARG A 83 12.65 11.42 21.91
N ALA A 84 12.50 11.78 20.65
CA ALA A 84 13.40 12.65 19.93
C ALA A 84 12.62 13.56 18.99
N ARG A 85 13.27 14.66 18.61
CA ARG A 85 12.76 15.61 17.64
C ARG A 85 13.91 16.20 16.84
N PHE A 86 13.76 16.19 15.53
CA PHE A 86 14.61 16.96 14.63
C PHE A 86 14.09 18.39 14.48
N THR A 87 15.01 19.33 14.23
CA THR A 87 14.65 20.58 13.56
C THR A 87 14.42 20.34 12.08
N THR A 88 13.84 21.30 11.38
CA THR A 88 13.65 21.24 9.92
C THR A 88 14.98 21.12 9.20
N GLU A 89 16.00 21.86 9.65
CA GLU A 89 17.35 21.90 9.09
C GLU A 89 18.05 20.55 9.27
N GLU A 90 17.95 19.93 10.46
CA GLU A 90 18.53 18.60 10.70
C GLU A 90 18.00 17.54 9.71
N VAL A 91 16.71 17.59 9.37
CA VAL A 91 16.12 16.66 8.39
C VAL A 91 16.62 16.95 6.96
N VAL A 92 16.71 18.23 6.58
CA VAL A 92 17.22 18.65 5.27
C VAL A 92 18.67 18.21 5.10
N ASP A 93 19.53 18.53 6.06
CA ASP A 93 20.95 18.18 6.05
C ASP A 93 21.16 16.67 5.98
N LEU A 94 20.40 15.91 6.77
CA LEU A 94 20.47 14.45 6.77
C LEU A 94 20.06 13.87 5.42
N THR A 95 18.97 14.37 4.84
CA THR A 95 18.48 13.92 3.53
C THR A 95 19.52 14.18 2.45
N LEU A 96 20.08 15.39 2.40
CA LEU A 96 21.13 15.75 1.43
C LEU A 96 22.41 14.93 1.64
N ALA A 97 22.79 14.66 2.90
CA ALA A 97 23.97 13.89 3.22
C ALA A 97 23.86 12.43 2.76
N PHE A 98 22.71 11.79 2.96
CA PHE A 98 22.44 10.42 2.49
C PHE A 98 22.34 10.37 0.97
N TYR A 99 21.69 11.35 0.35
CA TYR A 99 21.54 11.41 -1.11
C TYR A 99 22.89 11.59 -1.81
N LYS A 100 23.72 12.54 -1.36
CA LYS A 100 25.06 12.78 -1.94
C LYS A 100 26.02 11.58 -1.82
N ARG A 101 25.74 10.65 -0.88
CA ARG A 101 26.48 9.40 -0.69
C ARG A 101 25.85 8.20 -1.43
N ASN A 102 24.82 8.43 -2.25
CA ASN A 102 24.08 7.42 -2.99
C ASN A 102 23.43 6.34 -2.08
N TYR A 103 23.06 6.68 -0.85
CA TYR A 103 22.36 5.76 0.06
C TYR A 103 20.85 5.76 -0.15
N ILE A 104 20.30 6.86 -0.69
CA ILE A 104 18.87 7.06 -0.93
C ILE A 104 18.66 7.79 -2.25
N GLU A 105 17.48 7.61 -2.83
CA GLU A 105 16.96 8.37 -3.96
C GLU A 105 15.83 9.34 -3.52
N GLY A 106 15.48 9.35 -2.23
CA GLY A 106 14.41 10.18 -1.71
C GLY A 106 14.17 10.11 -0.20
N LEU A 107 13.19 10.88 0.25
CA LEU A 107 12.76 11.04 1.64
C LEU A 107 11.31 10.56 1.81
N PHE A 108 11.06 9.73 2.82
CA PHE A 108 9.74 9.53 3.42
C PHE A 108 9.74 10.22 4.78
N LEU A 109 8.91 11.24 4.94
CA LEU A 109 8.82 12.01 6.17
C LEU A 109 7.41 11.98 6.74
N SER A 110 7.33 11.59 8.02
CA SER A 110 6.13 11.53 8.84
C SER A 110 6.40 12.20 10.19
N SER A 111 5.42 12.26 11.08
CA SER A 111 5.59 12.84 12.40
C SER A 111 4.49 12.37 13.36
N GLY A 112 4.80 12.32 14.65
CA GLY A 112 3.78 12.49 15.67
C GLY A 112 3.26 13.94 15.68
N VAL A 113 2.05 14.14 16.20
CA VAL A 113 1.39 15.46 16.23
C VAL A 113 1.85 16.22 17.46
N ILE A 114 2.42 17.40 17.27
CA ILE A 114 2.89 18.27 18.35
C ILE A 114 2.24 19.64 18.25
N ARG A 115 1.86 20.21 19.40
CA ARG A 115 1.11 21.48 19.51
C ARG A 115 -0.26 21.43 18.83
N THR A 116 -0.28 21.48 17.50
CA THR A 116 -1.49 21.41 16.67
C THR A 116 -1.19 20.64 15.37
N PRO A 117 -2.23 20.10 14.70
CA PRO A 117 -2.10 19.55 13.35
C PRO A 117 -1.43 20.51 12.38
N ASP A 118 -1.85 21.77 12.35
CA ASP A 118 -1.30 22.81 11.49
C ASP A 118 0.18 23.07 11.75
N TYR A 119 0.57 23.22 13.02
CA TYR A 119 1.96 23.42 13.37
C TYR A 119 2.82 22.27 12.88
N THR A 120 2.37 21.03 13.11
CA THR A 120 3.13 19.84 12.68
C THR A 120 3.22 19.78 11.15
N MET A 121 2.11 20.00 10.44
CA MET A 121 2.06 19.95 8.99
C MET A 121 2.93 21.05 8.35
N ASP A 122 2.93 22.26 8.90
CA ASP A 122 3.81 23.36 8.49
C ASP A 122 5.30 22.97 8.58
N GLN A 123 5.73 22.28 9.64
CA GLN A 123 7.11 21.81 9.74
C GLN A 123 7.47 20.80 8.63
N LEU A 124 6.57 19.87 8.31
CA LEU A 124 6.77 18.91 7.20
C LEU A 124 6.85 19.62 5.85
N VAL A 125 5.99 20.61 5.63
CA VAL A 125 6.00 21.44 4.41
C VAL A 125 7.30 22.23 4.31
N ARG A 126 7.81 22.80 5.41
CA ARG A 126 9.07 23.54 5.43
C ARG A 126 10.26 22.69 5.00
N VAL A 127 10.36 21.44 5.47
CA VAL A 127 11.41 20.50 5.02
C VAL A 127 11.32 20.31 3.50
N ALA A 128 10.13 19.96 2.99
CA ALA A 128 9.96 19.68 1.57
C ALA A 128 10.20 20.93 0.70
N ARG A 129 9.72 22.10 1.14
CA ARG A 129 9.97 23.38 0.48
C ARG A 129 11.46 23.68 0.43
N SER A 130 12.17 23.61 1.56
CA SER A 130 13.60 23.92 1.61
C SER A 130 14.42 22.98 0.72
N LEU A 131 14.12 21.67 0.74
CA LEU A 131 14.73 20.72 -0.19
C LEU A 131 14.52 21.14 -1.65
N ARG A 132 13.32 21.58 -2.04
CA ARG A 132 13.00 21.93 -3.44
C ARG A 132 13.52 23.30 -3.87
N GLU A 133 13.36 24.32 -3.04
CA GLU A 133 13.61 25.73 -3.39
C GLU A 133 15.03 26.16 -3.03
N ASP A 134 15.54 25.80 -1.86
CA ASP A 134 16.85 26.26 -1.37
C ASP A 134 18.00 25.35 -1.85
N HIS A 135 17.72 24.04 -1.98
CA HIS A 135 18.74 23.02 -2.26
C HIS A 135 18.62 22.33 -3.62
N ASP A 136 17.64 22.73 -4.44
CA ASP A 136 17.35 22.14 -5.76
C ASP A 136 17.26 20.60 -5.76
N PHE A 137 16.83 20.00 -4.64
CA PHE A 137 16.74 18.56 -4.49
C PHE A 137 15.71 18.02 -5.48
N ARG A 138 16.14 17.11 -6.37
CA ARG A 138 15.28 16.45 -7.38
C ARG A 138 14.91 15.00 -7.05
N GLY A 139 15.33 14.50 -5.89
CA GLY A 139 14.97 13.16 -5.41
C GLY A 139 13.50 13.06 -5.03
N TYR A 140 13.05 11.83 -4.78
CA TYR A 140 11.65 11.55 -4.45
C TYR A 140 11.30 12.05 -3.04
N ILE A 141 10.12 12.65 -2.85
CA ILE A 141 9.62 13.07 -1.53
C ILE A 141 8.22 12.49 -1.30
N HIS A 142 8.05 11.73 -0.22
CA HIS A 142 6.77 11.25 0.28
C HIS A 142 6.51 11.88 1.65
N LEU A 143 5.47 12.71 1.74
CA LEU A 143 5.01 13.26 3.02
C LEU A 143 3.78 12.51 3.54
N LYS A 144 3.82 12.13 4.82
CA LYS A 144 2.61 11.73 5.54
C LYS A 144 1.92 12.99 6.07
N THR A 145 0.77 13.31 5.51
CA THR A 145 -0.01 14.50 5.90
C THR A 145 -0.72 14.25 7.22
N ILE A 146 -0.78 15.28 8.06
CA ILE A 146 -1.51 15.23 9.32
C ILE A 146 -3.00 15.50 9.03
N PRO A 147 -3.93 14.61 9.46
CA PRO A 147 -5.36 14.92 9.43
C PRO A 147 -5.66 16.24 10.14
N ASP A 148 -6.75 16.91 9.77
CA ASP A 148 -7.19 18.19 10.36
C ASP A 148 -6.28 19.40 10.11
N ALA A 149 -5.20 19.24 9.37
CA ALA A 149 -4.38 20.37 8.94
C ALA A 149 -5.13 21.26 7.93
N ASP A 150 -4.79 22.54 7.95
CA ASP A 150 -5.31 23.56 7.05
C ASP A 150 -5.15 23.17 5.57
N GLY A 151 -6.16 23.52 4.76
CA GLY A 151 -6.21 23.16 3.35
C GLY A 151 -5.04 23.71 2.54
N GLU A 152 -4.53 24.90 2.88
CA GLU A 152 -3.37 25.50 2.21
C GLU A 152 -2.06 24.81 2.59
N LEU A 153 -1.95 24.27 3.80
CA LEU A 153 -0.81 23.43 4.18
C LEU A 153 -0.81 22.10 3.40
N LEU A 154 -1.98 21.48 3.23
CA LEU A 154 -2.11 20.28 2.39
C LEU A 154 -1.81 20.59 0.91
N ALA A 155 -2.22 21.76 0.42
CA ALA A 155 -1.91 22.21 -0.93
C ALA A 155 -0.40 22.47 -1.11
N ALA A 156 0.25 23.10 -0.13
CA ALA A 156 1.69 23.31 -0.13
C ALA A 156 2.45 21.99 -0.10
N ALA A 157 2.01 21.02 0.72
CA ALA A 157 2.59 19.68 0.74
C ALA A 157 2.59 19.02 -0.63
N GLY A 158 1.45 19.05 -1.33
CA GLY A 158 1.34 18.46 -2.66
C GLY A 158 2.10 19.21 -3.76
N ARG A 159 2.45 20.49 -3.55
CA ARG A 159 3.33 21.25 -4.46
C ARG A 159 4.77 20.75 -4.40
N TYR A 160 5.26 20.41 -3.21
CA TYR A 160 6.67 20.06 -2.99
C TYR A 160 6.94 18.55 -2.98
N ALA A 161 5.95 17.74 -2.60
CA ALA A 161 6.07 16.28 -2.51
C ALA A 161 5.67 15.57 -3.81
N ASP A 162 6.28 14.40 -4.05
CA ASP A 162 5.88 13.48 -5.11
C ASP A 162 4.65 12.66 -4.73
N ARG A 163 4.55 12.26 -3.46
CA ARG A 163 3.45 11.47 -2.91
C ARG A 163 2.97 12.06 -1.59
N LEU A 164 1.66 12.05 -1.39
CA LEU A 164 1.04 12.33 -0.11
C LEU A 164 0.41 11.06 0.46
N SER A 165 0.44 10.87 1.77
CA SER A 165 -0.37 9.84 2.41
C SER A 165 -1.04 10.31 3.67
N ILE A 166 -2.27 9.86 3.88
CA ILE A 166 -3.03 10.09 5.10
C ILE A 166 -3.67 8.77 5.52
N ASN A 167 -3.44 8.35 6.76
CA ASN A 167 -3.98 7.09 7.25
C ASN A 167 -5.45 7.27 7.64
N VAL A 168 -6.29 6.32 7.23
CA VAL A 168 -7.61 6.13 7.85
C VAL A 168 -7.50 5.34 9.15
N GLU A 169 -6.38 4.62 9.33
CA GLU A 169 -6.01 3.84 10.52
C GLU A 169 -6.85 2.59 10.74
N LEU A 170 -8.17 2.72 10.88
CA LEU A 170 -9.08 1.60 11.12
C LEU A 170 -10.19 1.60 10.06
N PRO A 171 -10.75 0.43 9.70
CA PRO A 171 -11.81 0.37 8.69
C PRO A 171 -13.15 0.93 9.20
N THR A 172 -13.48 0.78 10.49
CA THR A 172 -14.78 1.22 11.03
C THR A 172 -14.68 2.50 11.87
N GLN A 173 -15.75 3.29 11.89
CA GLN A 173 -15.83 4.50 12.74
C GLN A 173 -15.77 4.13 14.22
N ASP A 174 -16.56 3.15 14.66
CA ASP A 174 -16.60 2.68 16.04
C ASP A 174 -15.23 2.22 16.54
N GLY A 175 -14.47 1.56 15.67
CA GLY A 175 -13.07 1.21 15.92
C GLY A 175 -12.19 2.42 16.17
N LEU A 176 -12.31 3.42 15.30
CA LEU A 176 -11.55 4.66 15.40
C LEU A 176 -11.88 5.42 16.68
N ASP A 177 -13.17 5.59 17.01
CA ASP A 177 -13.62 6.29 18.21
C ASP A 177 -13.07 5.63 19.48
N ARG A 178 -13.05 4.29 19.52
CA ARG A 178 -12.55 3.53 20.67
C ARG A 178 -11.03 3.53 20.79
N LEU A 179 -10.32 3.41 19.66
CA LEU A 179 -8.88 3.13 19.67
C LEU A 179 -8.01 4.35 19.33
N ALA A 180 -8.58 5.42 18.81
CA ALA A 180 -7.89 6.66 18.46
C ALA A 180 -8.87 7.85 18.56
N PRO A 181 -9.31 8.21 19.78
CA PRO A 181 -10.42 9.13 20.01
C PRO A 181 -10.18 10.55 19.48
N GLU A 182 -8.93 10.95 19.25
CA GLU A 182 -8.59 12.24 18.65
C GLU A 182 -8.68 12.26 17.12
N LYS A 183 -9.08 11.16 16.48
CA LYS A 183 -9.21 11.04 15.01
C LYS A 183 -10.67 10.83 14.61
N ASP A 184 -11.06 11.40 13.47
CA ASP A 184 -12.41 11.31 12.90
C ASP A 184 -12.32 10.90 11.41
N HIS A 185 -13.05 9.87 10.98
CA HIS A 185 -13.04 9.52 9.55
C HIS A 185 -13.56 10.65 8.68
N ARG A 186 -14.53 11.44 9.16
CA ARG A 186 -15.06 12.53 8.35
C ARG A 186 -13.99 13.57 8.04
N THR A 187 -13.16 13.96 9.00
CA THR A 187 -12.09 14.92 8.75
C THR A 187 -10.90 14.34 7.97
N ILE A 188 -10.57 13.07 8.19
CA ILE A 188 -9.58 12.34 7.37
C ILE A 188 -10.06 12.30 5.91
N LYS A 189 -11.31 11.92 5.67
CA LYS A 189 -11.94 11.87 4.35
C LYS A 189 -12.02 13.26 3.71
N LEU A 190 -12.33 14.31 4.47
CA LEU A 190 -12.31 15.69 3.99
C LEU A 190 -10.90 16.10 3.53
N SER A 191 -9.87 15.72 4.28
CA SER A 191 -8.46 15.99 3.93
C SER A 191 -8.08 15.29 2.61
N MET A 192 -8.48 14.03 2.43
CA MET A 192 -8.30 13.30 1.16
C MET A 192 -9.06 13.95 0.00
N ALA A 193 -10.28 14.43 0.23
CA ALA A 193 -11.08 15.15 -0.77
C ALA A 193 -10.40 16.45 -1.20
N ARG A 194 -9.87 17.23 -0.24
CA ARG A 194 -9.11 18.46 -0.52
C ARG A 194 -7.88 18.18 -1.38
N ILE A 195 -7.10 17.15 -1.03
CA ILE A 195 -5.93 16.72 -1.82
C ILE A 195 -6.36 16.32 -3.25
N ARG A 196 -7.44 15.55 -3.39
CA ARG A 196 -7.99 15.17 -4.70
C ARG A 196 -8.39 16.40 -5.52
N ALA A 197 -9.20 17.29 -4.94
CA ALA A 197 -9.69 18.49 -5.62
C ALA A 197 -8.53 19.37 -6.11
N ARG A 198 -7.49 19.53 -5.29
CA ARG A 198 -6.30 20.30 -5.67
C ARG A 198 -5.51 19.63 -6.79
N SER A 199 -5.38 18.30 -6.76
CA SER A 199 -4.74 17.52 -7.81
C SER A 199 -5.49 17.64 -9.16
N GLU A 200 -6.82 17.63 -9.12
CA GLU A 200 -7.69 17.76 -10.30
C GLU A 200 -7.60 19.17 -10.90
N ALA A 201 -7.77 20.21 -10.08
CA ALA A 201 -7.61 21.60 -10.51
C ALA A 201 -6.23 21.85 -11.15
N HIS A 202 -5.17 21.35 -10.52
CA HIS A 202 -3.81 21.49 -11.05
C HIS A 202 -3.60 20.74 -12.37
N ALA A 203 -4.26 19.60 -12.55
CA ALA A 203 -4.23 18.87 -13.82
C ALA A 203 -4.97 19.62 -14.93
N GLU A 204 -6.08 20.29 -14.61
CA GLU A 204 -6.85 21.13 -15.51
C GLU A 204 -6.07 22.37 -15.94
N ASP A 205 -5.48 23.10 -14.99
CA ASP A 205 -4.63 24.27 -15.26
C ASP A 205 -3.48 23.92 -16.22
N ARG A 206 -2.84 22.77 -16.00
CA ARG A 206 -1.77 22.28 -16.89
C ARG A 206 -2.27 21.90 -18.28
N ARG A 207 -3.50 21.37 -18.39
CA ARG A 207 -4.11 21.08 -19.70
C ARG A 207 -4.47 22.37 -20.43
N ALA A 208 -4.99 23.37 -19.73
CA ALA A 208 -5.31 24.69 -20.29
C ALA A 208 -4.04 25.40 -20.77
N ALA A 209 -2.99 25.47 -19.95
CA ALA A 209 -1.72 26.10 -20.31
C ALA A 209 -1.05 25.47 -21.55
N ARG A 210 -1.20 24.15 -21.74
CA ARG A 210 -0.72 23.44 -22.94
C ARG A 210 -1.49 23.76 -24.20
N ARG A 211 -2.77 24.13 -24.10
CA ARG A 211 -3.61 24.47 -25.26
C ARG A 211 -3.32 25.88 -25.79
N VAL A 212 -2.81 26.77 -24.95
CA VAL A 212 -2.59 28.19 -25.27
C VAL A 212 -1.22 28.44 -25.95
N THR A 213 -0.27 27.49 -25.91
CA THR A 213 1.11 27.74 -26.35
C THR A 213 1.53 26.90 -27.56
N SER A 214 1.31 27.39 -28.78
CA SER A 214 1.97 26.90 -30.01
C SER A 214 3.31 27.60 -30.30
N ALA A 215 3.63 28.72 -29.63
CA ALA A 215 4.82 29.50 -29.91
C ALA A 215 5.29 30.32 -28.69
N ARG A 216 6.13 29.76 -27.80
CA ARG A 216 7.21 30.42 -27.01
C ARG A 216 7.71 29.52 -25.85
N PRO A 217 8.93 29.77 -25.32
CA PRO A 217 9.75 28.73 -24.71
C PRO A 217 9.16 28.23 -23.39
N LYS A 218 9.61 27.03 -23.02
CA LYS A 218 9.45 26.28 -21.76
C LYS A 218 9.62 27.18 -20.51
N ALA A 219 8.70 28.12 -20.26
CA ALA A 219 8.47 28.58 -18.90
C ALA A 219 8.23 27.32 -18.08
N ALA A 220 8.87 27.20 -16.92
CA ALA A 220 8.71 26.07 -16.01
C ALA A 220 7.24 26.02 -15.60
N GLY A 221 6.40 25.41 -16.43
CA GLY A 221 4.97 25.33 -16.21
C GLY A 221 4.72 24.74 -14.84
N PRO A 222 3.59 25.06 -14.20
CA PRO A 222 3.35 24.72 -12.80
C PRO A 222 3.74 23.25 -12.57
N GLY A 223 4.71 23.05 -11.66
CA GLY A 223 5.28 21.74 -11.33
C GLY A 223 4.16 20.75 -11.00
N ARG A 224 4.36 19.44 -11.14
CA ARG A 224 3.24 18.50 -10.90
C ARG A 224 2.84 18.52 -9.41
N PHE A 225 1.53 18.55 -9.13
CA PHE A 225 1.02 18.35 -7.77
C PHE A 225 0.99 16.85 -7.45
N ALA A 226 1.74 16.43 -6.42
CA ALA A 226 1.83 15.04 -5.94
C ALA A 226 1.75 14.01 -7.09
N PRO A 227 2.70 14.02 -8.05
CA PRO A 227 2.65 13.21 -9.27
C PRO A 227 2.48 11.70 -9.05
N ALA A 228 2.93 11.16 -7.92
CA ALA A 228 2.76 9.76 -7.54
C ALA A 228 1.41 9.48 -6.83
N GLY A 229 0.59 10.52 -6.65
CA GLY A 229 -0.76 10.52 -6.11
C GLY A 229 -0.82 10.45 -4.59
N GLN A 230 -2.02 10.16 -4.09
CA GLN A 230 -2.28 9.95 -2.66
C GLN A 230 -2.46 8.48 -2.31
N SER A 231 -2.07 8.10 -1.09
CA SER A 231 -2.27 6.76 -0.53
C SER A 231 -2.73 6.80 0.93
N THR A 232 -3.21 5.68 1.44
CA THR A 232 -3.64 5.55 2.83
C THR A 232 -3.20 4.21 3.42
N GLN A 233 -3.41 4.02 4.71
CA GLN A 233 -3.10 2.80 5.46
C GLN A 233 -4.25 2.44 6.40
N MET A 234 -4.51 1.14 6.52
CA MET A 234 -5.40 0.51 7.50
C MET A 234 -4.64 -0.55 8.31
N ILE A 235 -4.91 -0.58 9.61
CA ILE A 235 -4.46 -1.60 10.54
C ILE A 235 -5.50 -2.72 10.55
N VAL A 236 -5.06 -3.93 10.24
CA VAL A 236 -5.92 -5.11 10.12
C VAL A 236 -5.87 -5.91 11.42
N GLY A 237 -7.05 -6.17 11.99
CA GLY A 237 -7.20 -7.02 13.18
C GLY A 237 -6.82 -6.37 14.49
N ALA A 238 -6.72 -5.03 14.56
CA ALA A 238 -6.74 -4.29 15.83
C ALA A 238 -8.16 -4.15 16.41
N GLU A 239 -9.18 -4.35 15.58
CA GLU A 239 -10.59 -4.30 15.91
C GLU A 239 -11.33 -5.48 15.24
N PRO A 240 -12.60 -5.79 15.59
CA PRO A 240 -13.32 -6.97 15.11
C PRO A 240 -13.88 -6.82 13.68
N SER A 241 -13.29 -5.98 12.84
CA SER A 241 -13.71 -5.79 11.45
C SER A 241 -13.43 -7.03 10.60
N THR A 242 -14.40 -7.37 9.75
CA THR A 242 -14.29 -8.46 8.79
C THR A 242 -13.48 -8.02 7.56
N ASP A 243 -13.02 -8.98 6.76
CA ASP A 243 -12.33 -8.65 5.52
C ASP A 243 -13.29 -8.01 4.48
N ALA A 244 -14.59 -8.30 4.57
CA ALA A 244 -15.62 -7.63 3.79
C ALA A 244 -15.71 -6.14 4.14
N ASP A 245 -15.69 -5.77 5.43
CA ASP A 245 -15.70 -4.37 5.88
C ASP A 245 -14.47 -3.62 5.36
N ILE A 246 -13.29 -4.26 5.46
CA ILE A 246 -12.02 -3.71 4.99
C ILE A 246 -12.03 -3.51 3.48
N LEU A 247 -12.50 -4.50 2.70
CA LEU A 247 -12.52 -4.41 1.25
C LEU A 247 -13.59 -3.44 0.73
N SER A 248 -14.74 -3.35 1.40
CA SER A 248 -15.77 -2.35 1.10
C SER A 248 -15.21 -0.95 1.32
N THR A 249 -14.62 -0.70 2.50
CA THR A 249 -13.96 0.57 2.81
C THR A 249 -12.85 0.91 1.81
N THR A 250 -12.06 -0.09 1.43
CA THR A 250 -11.01 0.04 0.41
C THR A 250 -11.58 0.48 -0.95
N ALA A 251 -12.66 -0.16 -1.41
CA ALA A 251 -13.32 0.17 -2.67
C ALA A 251 -13.87 1.61 -2.66
N ASP A 252 -14.53 2.01 -1.57
CA ASP A 252 -15.06 3.35 -1.38
C ASP A 252 -13.95 4.41 -1.41
N LEU A 253 -12.83 4.15 -0.73
CA LEU A 253 -11.70 5.06 -0.69
C LEU A 253 -11.08 5.25 -2.09
N TYR A 254 -10.95 4.19 -2.88
CA TYR A 254 -10.49 4.33 -4.27
C TYR A 254 -11.46 5.14 -5.13
N ALA A 255 -12.76 4.84 -5.04
CA ALA A 255 -13.79 5.49 -5.84
C ALA A 255 -13.90 7.00 -5.50
N ALA A 256 -13.97 7.33 -4.22
CA ALA A 256 -14.20 8.70 -3.76
C ALA A 256 -12.96 9.61 -3.89
N TYR A 257 -11.75 9.08 -3.62
CA TYR A 257 -10.54 9.91 -3.48
C TYR A 257 -9.48 9.66 -4.55
N ARG A 258 -9.72 8.75 -5.52
CA ARG A 258 -8.76 8.37 -6.57
C ARG A 258 -7.41 7.97 -6.01
N LEU A 259 -7.42 7.25 -4.88
CA LEU A 259 -6.20 6.78 -4.23
C LEU A 259 -5.38 5.92 -5.20
N LYS A 260 -4.06 6.01 -5.08
CA LYS A 260 -3.15 5.14 -5.83
C LYS A 260 -2.89 3.82 -5.12
N ARG A 261 -3.05 3.80 -3.80
CA ARG A 261 -2.82 2.61 -2.98
C ARG A 261 -3.45 2.74 -1.60
N VAL A 262 -3.99 1.63 -1.13
CA VAL A 262 -4.30 1.35 0.28
C VAL A 262 -3.26 0.35 0.78
N TYR A 263 -2.63 0.66 1.92
CA TYR A 263 -1.71 -0.24 2.60
C TYR A 263 -2.43 -0.95 3.74
N PHE A 264 -2.24 -2.25 3.85
CA PHE A 264 -2.68 -3.06 4.98
C PHE A 264 -1.48 -3.37 5.86
N SER A 265 -1.65 -3.22 7.17
CA SER A 265 -0.67 -3.65 8.16
C SER A 265 -1.38 -4.54 9.16
N ALA A 266 -0.98 -5.81 9.24
CA ALA A 266 -1.40 -6.70 10.31
C ALA A 266 -1.05 -6.05 11.65
N PHE A 267 -2.03 -6.02 12.56
CA PHE A 267 -1.81 -5.53 13.90
C PHE A 267 -0.79 -6.41 14.63
N SER A 268 0.19 -5.77 15.26
CA SER A 268 1.10 -6.39 16.21
C SER A 268 1.03 -5.63 17.53
N PRO A 269 0.89 -6.32 18.68
CA PRO A 269 0.97 -5.68 19.97
C PRO A 269 2.29 -4.92 20.14
N ILE A 270 2.20 -3.77 20.79
CA ILE A 270 3.35 -2.95 21.19
C ILE A 270 3.75 -3.28 22.63
N PRO A 271 4.99 -2.96 23.05
CA PRO A 271 5.34 -2.92 24.47
C PRO A 271 4.34 -2.00 25.20
N ASP A 272 3.75 -2.48 26.29
CA ASP A 272 2.64 -1.84 27.02
C ASP A 272 1.34 -1.65 26.21
N SER A 273 0.91 -2.70 25.50
CA SER A 273 -0.35 -2.70 24.74
C SER A 273 -1.56 -2.39 25.62
N SER A 274 -2.45 -1.53 25.12
CA SER A 274 -3.77 -1.30 25.74
C SER A 274 -4.57 -2.59 25.85
N ALA A 275 -5.31 -2.77 26.95
CA ALA A 275 -6.24 -3.89 27.13
C ALA A 275 -7.41 -3.85 26.13
N ALA A 276 -7.66 -2.69 25.49
CA ALA A 276 -8.65 -2.55 24.43
C ALA A 276 -8.22 -3.22 23.11
N LEU A 277 -6.95 -3.64 22.98
CA LEU A 277 -6.42 -4.27 21.79
C LEU A 277 -6.27 -5.79 21.96
N PRO A 278 -6.31 -6.55 20.86
CA PRO A 278 -6.02 -7.98 20.91
C PRO A 278 -4.64 -8.27 21.48
N ALA A 279 -4.55 -9.29 22.35
CA ALA A 279 -3.26 -9.71 22.92
C ALA A 279 -2.36 -10.43 21.89
N ARG A 280 -2.97 -11.01 20.84
CA ARG A 280 -2.25 -11.72 19.78
C ARG A 280 -2.16 -10.85 18.55
N ARG A 281 -1.02 -10.96 17.87
CA ARG A 281 -0.82 -10.39 16.55
C ARG A 281 -1.76 -10.99 15.52
N THR A 282 -2.10 -10.21 14.52
CA THR A 282 -2.88 -10.65 13.37
C THR A 282 -1.98 -11.45 12.41
N SER A 283 -2.53 -12.50 11.80
CA SER A 283 -1.78 -13.32 10.84
C SER A 283 -1.33 -12.49 9.64
N LEU A 284 -0.05 -12.61 9.27
CA LEU A 284 0.49 -11.98 8.06
C LEU A 284 -0.15 -12.56 6.78
N MET A 285 -0.68 -13.80 6.85
CA MET A 285 -1.43 -14.37 5.73
C MET A 285 -2.72 -13.59 5.48
N ARG A 286 -3.41 -13.10 6.52
CA ARG A 286 -4.60 -12.25 6.37
C ARG A 286 -4.25 -10.94 5.67
N GLU A 287 -3.16 -10.28 6.08
CA GLU A 287 -2.64 -9.09 5.39
C GLU A 287 -2.32 -9.40 3.91
N HIS A 288 -1.63 -10.51 3.65
CA HIS A 288 -1.29 -10.93 2.30
C HIS A 288 -2.54 -11.17 1.44
N ARG A 289 -3.57 -11.82 1.97
CA ARG A 289 -4.85 -12.07 1.28
C ARG A 289 -5.56 -10.76 0.96
N LEU A 290 -5.55 -9.78 1.86
CA LEU A 290 -6.11 -8.45 1.60
C LEU A 290 -5.36 -7.74 0.47
N TYR A 291 -4.03 -7.82 0.40
CA TYR A 291 -3.28 -7.28 -0.75
C TYR A 291 -3.60 -8.00 -2.07
N GLN A 292 -3.80 -9.31 -2.03
CA GLN A 292 -4.25 -10.05 -3.22
C GLN A 292 -5.65 -9.60 -3.66
N SER A 293 -6.57 -9.41 -2.71
CA SER A 293 -7.92 -8.90 -2.96
C SER A 293 -7.92 -7.46 -3.50
N ASP A 294 -7.13 -6.54 -2.94
CA ASP A 294 -6.93 -5.18 -3.48
C ASP A 294 -6.48 -5.21 -4.94
N TRP A 295 -5.57 -6.12 -5.28
CA TRP A 295 -5.11 -6.29 -6.65
C TRP A 295 -6.24 -6.73 -7.59
N LEU A 296 -7.14 -7.62 -7.13
CA LEU A 296 -8.32 -8.04 -7.89
C LEU A 296 -9.31 -6.88 -8.10
N LEU A 297 -9.58 -6.09 -7.06
CA LEU A 297 -10.43 -4.90 -7.17
C LEU A 297 -9.91 -3.95 -8.26
N ARG A 298 -8.62 -3.60 -8.18
CA ARG A 298 -8.04 -2.52 -9.01
C ARG A 298 -7.75 -2.91 -10.44
N PHE A 299 -7.32 -4.14 -10.67
CA PHE A 299 -6.78 -4.53 -11.98
C PHE A 299 -7.58 -5.62 -12.69
N TYR A 300 -8.44 -6.35 -11.96
CA TYR A 300 -9.29 -7.41 -12.50
C TYR A 300 -10.77 -7.03 -12.55
N GLY A 301 -11.17 -5.96 -11.88
CA GLY A 301 -12.56 -5.49 -11.87
C GLY A 301 -13.49 -6.34 -11.01
N TYR A 302 -12.95 -6.94 -9.95
CA TYR A 302 -13.77 -7.62 -8.93
C TYR A 302 -14.55 -6.59 -8.10
N GLY A 303 -15.76 -6.96 -7.67
CA GLY A 303 -16.47 -6.28 -6.58
C GLY A 303 -15.91 -6.67 -5.21
N ALA A 304 -16.04 -5.79 -4.20
CA ALA A 304 -15.62 -6.12 -2.83
C ALA A 304 -16.48 -7.23 -2.23
N ASP A 305 -17.80 -7.07 -2.36
CA ASP A 305 -18.81 -8.07 -2.04
C ASP A 305 -18.56 -9.38 -2.78
N GLU A 306 -18.25 -9.33 -4.07
CA GLU A 306 -17.97 -10.51 -4.88
C GLU A 306 -16.80 -11.35 -4.33
N ILE A 307 -15.73 -10.71 -3.83
CA ILE A 307 -14.55 -11.42 -3.31
C ILE A 307 -14.87 -12.18 -2.02
N THR A 308 -15.67 -11.57 -1.13
CA THR A 308 -16.00 -12.12 0.19
C THR A 308 -17.32 -12.87 0.22
N ALA A 309 -18.11 -12.82 -0.85
CA ALA A 309 -19.38 -13.53 -0.96
C ALA A 309 -19.18 -15.04 -1.13
N GLY A 310 -20.12 -15.79 -0.53
CA GLY A 310 -20.22 -17.24 -0.61
C GLY A 310 -19.63 -17.92 0.62
N GLY A 311 -20.50 -18.54 1.42
CA GLY A 311 -20.10 -19.44 2.49
C GLY A 311 -19.53 -20.72 1.90
N ASP A 312 -18.21 -20.88 1.98
CA ASP A 312 -17.66 -22.20 2.26
C ASP A 312 -17.87 -22.38 3.77
N ASP A 313 -18.47 -23.48 4.23
CA ASP A 313 -18.72 -23.74 5.67
C ASP A 313 -17.43 -23.65 6.52
N ARG A 314 -16.27 -23.65 5.85
CA ARG A 314 -14.92 -23.52 6.41
C ARG A 314 -14.50 -22.09 6.73
N VAL A 315 -15.18 -21.08 6.20
CA VAL A 315 -14.79 -19.67 6.33
C VAL A 315 -15.92 -18.90 7.01
N THR A 316 -15.60 -18.21 8.11
CA THR A 316 -16.53 -17.32 8.78
C THR A 316 -17.06 -16.27 7.78
N PRO A 317 -18.39 -16.02 7.73
CA PRO A 317 -18.95 -15.02 6.83
C PRO A 317 -18.20 -13.68 6.91
N GLY A 318 -17.87 -13.12 5.75
CA GLY A 318 -17.13 -11.85 5.64
C GLY A 318 -15.61 -11.96 5.79
N MET A 319 -15.05 -13.13 6.12
CA MET A 319 -13.61 -13.35 6.19
C MET A 319 -13.05 -13.95 4.89
N LEU A 320 -11.79 -13.65 4.58
CA LEU A 320 -11.07 -14.28 3.49
C LEU A 320 -10.54 -15.65 3.89
N ASP A 321 -10.46 -16.51 2.90
CA ASP A 321 -9.79 -17.80 3.03
C ASP A 321 -8.27 -17.62 3.12
N LEU A 322 -7.66 -18.13 4.20
CA LEU A 322 -6.22 -18.03 4.39
C LEU A 322 -5.46 -19.12 3.63
N ASP A 323 -6.08 -20.24 3.29
CA ASP A 323 -5.41 -21.36 2.60
C ASP A 323 -5.26 -21.10 1.10
N VAL A 324 -6.28 -20.53 0.47
CA VAL A 324 -6.29 -20.31 -0.98
C VAL A 324 -6.29 -18.84 -1.33
N ASP A 325 -5.64 -18.48 -2.44
CA ASP A 325 -5.66 -17.09 -2.90
C ASP A 325 -7.10 -16.65 -3.27
N PRO A 326 -7.47 -15.36 -3.09
CA PRO A 326 -8.85 -14.90 -3.25
C PRO A 326 -9.43 -15.17 -4.65
N LYS A 327 -8.59 -15.18 -5.68
CA LYS A 327 -9.02 -15.43 -7.06
C LYS A 327 -9.41 -16.89 -7.25
N LEU A 328 -8.60 -17.81 -6.73
CA LEU A 328 -8.91 -19.23 -6.72
C LEU A 328 -10.12 -19.52 -5.80
N GLY A 329 -10.16 -18.95 -4.59
CA GLY A 329 -11.28 -19.11 -3.66
C GLY A 329 -12.60 -18.69 -4.30
N TRP A 330 -12.63 -17.54 -4.96
CA TRP A 330 -13.79 -17.09 -5.74
C TRP A 330 -14.16 -18.09 -6.85
N ALA A 331 -13.17 -18.58 -7.61
CA ALA A 331 -13.42 -19.51 -8.71
C ALA A 331 -13.96 -20.87 -8.25
N LEU A 332 -13.53 -21.34 -7.07
CA LEU A 332 -14.01 -22.56 -6.46
C LEU A 332 -15.45 -22.45 -5.95
N ARG A 333 -15.87 -21.27 -5.47
CA ARG A 333 -17.27 -21.02 -5.08
C ARG A 333 -18.19 -20.79 -6.29
N ASN A 334 -17.65 -20.26 -7.38
CA ASN A 334 -18.41 -19.91 -8.58
C ASN A 334 -18.18 -20.91 -9.72
N ARG A 335 -18.34 -22.23 -9.45
CA ARG A 335 -18.05 -23.28 -10.43
C ARG A 335 -18.87 -23.18 -11.71
N GLY A 336 -20.13 -22.75 -11.62
CA GLY A 336 -21.01 -22.53 -12.78
C GLY A 336 -20.51 -21.43 -13.74
N PHE A 337 -19.54 -20.61 -13.34
CA PHE A 337 -18.91 -19.64 -14.23
C PHE A 337 -17.98 -20.28 -15.27
N PHE A 338 -17.47 -21.47 -14.97
CA PHE A 338 -16.42 -22.17 -15.71
C PHE A 338 -16.98 -23.40 -16.45
N PRO A 339 -16.34 -23.82 -17.54
CA PRO A 339 -15.09 -23.29 -18.09
C PRO A 339 -15.26 -21.98 -18.88
N VAL A 340 -14.18 -21.19 -18.91
CA VAL A 340 -14.08 -19.98 -19.75
C VAL A 340 -13.44 -20.35 -21.10
N ASP A 341 -14.09 -19.98 -22.20
CA ASP A 341 -13.58 -20.24 -23.55
C ASP A 341 -12.52 -19.20 -23.94
N LEU A 342 -11.27 -19.65 -24.07
CA LEU A 342 -10.13 -18.80 -24.40
C LEU A 342 -10.11 -18.29 -25.85
N ASN A 343 -11.11 -18.56 -26.66
CA ASN A 343 -11.25 -18.02 -28.00
C ASN A 343 -12.51 -17.16 -28.16
N ARG A 344 -13.50 -17.28 -27.25
CA ARG A 344 -14.81 -16.62 -27.39
C ARG A 344 -15.13 -15.64 -26.26
N ASP A 345 -14.74 -15.95 -25.03
CA ASP A 345 -15.18 -15.18 -23.87
C ASP A 345 -14.54 -13.80 -23.78
N SER A 346 -15.25 -12.87 -23.13
CA SER A 346 -14.84 -11.47 -22.99
C SER A 346 -13.69 -11.28 -22.00
N ARG A 347 -12.96 -10.16 -22.14
CA ARG A 347 -11.84 -9.81 -21.24
C ARG A 347 -12.18 -9.94 -19.75
N PRO A 348 -13.33 -9.45 -19.24
CA PRO A 348 -13.71 -9.64 -17.84
C PRO A 348 -13.82 -11.12 -17.45
N ARG A 349 -14.39 -11.99 -18.31
CA ARG A 349 -14.48 -13.44 -18.05
C ARG A 349 -13.11 -14.10 -17.96
N LEU A 350 -12.19 -13.75 -18.85
CA LEU A 350 -10.80 -14.25 -18.82
C LEU A 350 -10.08 -13.83 -17.54
N LEU A 351 -10.34 -12.60 -17.08
CA LEU A 351 -9.76 -12.09 -15.85
C LEU A 351 -10.24 -12.85 -14.61
N ARG A 352 -11.33 -13.62 -14.67
CA ARG A 352 -11.77 -14.46 -13.55
C ARG A 352 -11.00 -15.77 -13.42
N VAL A 353 -10.29 -16.21 -14.46
CA VAL A 353 -9.60 -17.50 -14.50
C VAL A 353 -8.35 -17.49 -13.58
N PRO A 354 -8.24 -18.38 -12.59
CA PRO A 354 -7.03 -18.56 -11.80
C PRO A 354 -5.79 -18.85 -12.67
N GLY A 355 -4.64 -18.28 -12.34
CA GLY A 355 -3.41 -18.44 -13.14
C GLY A 355 -3.29 -17.52 -14.36
N LEU A 356 -4.36 -16.85 -14.80
CA LEU A 356 -4.29 -15.81 -15.83
C LEU A 356 -4.13 -14.42 -15.22
N GLY A 357 -3.05 -13.72 -15.58
CA GLY A 357 -2.79 -12.33 -15.17
C GLY A 357 -3.26 -11.30 -16.20
N VAL A 358 -3.40 -10.03 -15.82
CA VAL A 358 -3.81 -8.94 -16.73
C VAL A 358 -2.94 -8.86 -18.00
N LYS A 359 -1.62 -8.96 -17.85
CA LYS A 359 -0.68 -8.96 -18.98
C LYS A 359 -0.92 -10.16 -19.90
N SER A 360 -1.09 -11.35 -19.33
CA SER A 360 -1.38 -12.58 -20.07
C SER A 360 -2.71 -12.47 -20.81
N VAL A 361 -3.77 -12.00 -20.14
CA VAL A 361 -5.10 -11.78 -20.74
C VAL A 361 -5.04 -10.81 -21.92
N ASN A 362 -4.39 -9.66 -21.75
CA ASN A 362 -4.26 -8.67 -22.84
C ASN A 362 -3.51 -9.25 -24.05
N ARG A 363 -2.47 -10.06 -23.81
CA ARG A 363 -1.74 -10.76 -24.88
C ARG A 363 -2.59 -11.84 -25.55
N LEU A 364 -3.32 -12.64 -24.78
CA LEU A 364 -4.26 -13.64 -25.32
C LEU A 364 -5.28 -12.98 -26.25
N LEU A 365 -5.88 -11.86 -25.84
CA LEU A 365 -6.84 -11.12 -26.68
C LEU A 365 -6.19 -10.60 -27.98
N SER A 366 -4.91 -10.24 -27.93
CA SER A 366 -4.17 -9.82 -29.12
C SER A 366 -3.89 -11.00 -30.06
N ILE A 367 -3.49 -12.15 -29.51
CA ILE A 367 -3.20 -13.38 -30.27
C ILE A 367 -4.46 -13.94 -30.93
N ARG A 368 -5.63 -13.89 -30.25
CA ARG A 368 -6.93 -14.34 -30.75
C ARG A 368 -7.32 -13.75 -32.11
N ARG A 369 -6.79 -12.58 -32.46
CA ARG A 369 -7.05 -11.91 -33.74
C ARG A 369 -6.37 -12.60 -34.92
N TRP A 370 -5.31 -13.36 -34.66
CA TRP A 370 -4.45 -13.96 -35.67
C TRP A 370 -4.52 -15.49 -35.68
N GLN A 371 -4.77 -16.10 -34.52
CA GLN A 371 -4.88 -17.54 -34.39
C GLN A 371 -5.82 -17.96 -33.27
N ARG A 372 -6.21 -19.24 -33.30
CA ARG A 372 -6.91 -19.88 -32.18
C ARG A 372 -5.92 -20.15 -31.06
N ILE A 373 -6.26 -19.71 -29.85
CA ILE A 373 -5.48 -19.96 -28.63
C ILE A 373 -5.45 -21.45 -28.33
N ARG A 374 -4.25 -21.97 -28.10
CA ARG A 374 -3.92 -23.31 -27.63
C ARG A 374 -3.18 -23.25 -26.28
N LEU A 375 -2.97 -24.39 -25.63
CA LEU A 375 -2.23 -24.44 -24.36
C LEU A 375 -0.79 -23.95 -24.49
N GLU A 376 -0.14 -24.19 -25.62
CA GLU A 376 1.24 -23.80 -25.91
C GLU A 376 1.41 -22.27 -25.86
N ASP A 377 0.38 -21.51 -26.27
CA ASP A 377 0.37 -20.06 -26.17
C ASP A 377 0.43 -19.61 -24.70
N LEU A 378 -0.25 -20.31 -23.79
CA LEU A 378 -0.20 -20.00 -22.36
C LEU A 378 1.19 -20.30 -21.78
N VAL A 379 1.89 -21.33 -22.29
CA VAL A 379 3.27 -21.68 -21.90
C VAL A 379 4.20 -20.56 -22.32
N ALA A 380 4.12 -20.14 -23.58
CA ALA A 380 4.92 -19.05 -24.13
C ALA A 380 4.69 -17.72 -23.37
N LEU A 381 3.45 -17.48 -22.92
CA LEU A 381 3.09 -16.33 -22.10
C LEU A 381 3.50 -16.43 -20.63
N LYS A 382 4.09 -17.56 -20.21
CA LYS A 382 4.42 -17.88 -18.80
C LYS A 382 3.22 -17.70 -17.88
N ALA A 383 2.02 -18.04 -18.37
CA ALA A 383 0.80 -18.03 -17.55
C ALA A 383 0.84 -19.19 -16.54
N GLY A 384 0.08 -19.09 -15.45
CA GLY A 384 -0.04 -20.14 -14.44
C GLY A 384 -0.89 -21.31 -14.93
N ILE A 385 -0.41 -22.04 -15.94
CA ILE A 385 -1.18 -23.07 -16.66
C ILE A 385 -1.73 -24.15 -15.74
N ALA A 386 -0.90 -24.64 -14.81
CA ALA A 386 -1.33 -25.66 -13.84
C ALA A 386 -2.58 -25.23 -13.08
N ARG A 387 -2.70 -23.94 -12.74
CA ARG A 387 -3.87 -23.35 -12.09
C ARG A 387 -5.01 -23.03 -13.05
N ALA A 388 -4.72 -22.68 -14.30
CA ALA A 388 -5.72 -22.27 -15.28
C ALA A 388 -6.46 -23.45 -15.92
N MET A 389 -5.78 -24.57 -16.19
CA MET A 389 -6.33 -25.73 -16.92
C MET A 389 -7.69 -26.23 -16.42
N PRO A 390 -7.99 -26.30 -15.10
CA PRO A 390 -9.30 -26.72 -14.63
C PRO A 390 -10.46 -25.79 -15.01
N PHE A 391 -10.15 -24.54 -15.39
CA PHE A 391 -11.12 -23.46 -15.53
C PHE A 391 -11.26 -22.95 -16.98
N ILE A 392 -10.54 -23.53 -17.93
CA ILE A 392 -10.48 -23.01 -19.32
C ILE A 392 -10.78 -24.08 -20.36
N VAL A 393 -11.31 -23.63 -21.49
CA VAL A 393 -11.31 -24.37 -22.75
C VAL A 393 -10.49 -23.60 -23.77
N CYS A 394 -9.66 -24.29 -24.54
CA CYS A 394 -8.97 -23.73 -25.70
C CYS A 394 -8.94 -24.75 -26.84
N ALA A 395 -8.31 -24.43 -27.97
CA ALA A 395 -8.45 -25.22 -29.19
C ALA A 395 -8.01 -26.70 -29.05
N ASN A 396 -7.05 -26.99 -28.17
CA ASN A 396 -6.53 -28.33 -27.91
C ASN A 396 -6.70 -28.78 -26.45
N HIS A 397 -7.51 -28.07 -25.65
CA HIS A 397 -7.74 -28.43 -24.25
C HIS A 397 -9.19 -28.23 -23.83
N ARG A 398 -9.72 -29.24 -23.15
CA ARG A 398 -10.95 -29.18 -22.39
C ARG A 398 -10.68 -29.79 -21.03
N PRO A 399 -11.18 -29.21 -19.93
CA PRO A 399 -10.95 -29.77 -18.60
C PRO A 399 -11.60 -31.16 -18.53
N ALA A 400 -10.86 -32.14 -18.01
CA ALA A 400 -11.35 -33.50 -17.83
C ALA A 400 -12.45 -33.48 -16.75
N VAL A 401 -13.69 -33.46 -17.22
CA VAL A 401 -14.97 -33.43 -16.49
C VAL A 401 -15.17 -32.19 -15.61
N ALA A 402 -16.33 -31.56 -15.79
CA ALA A 402 -16.82 -30.41 -15.02
C ALA A 402 -16.97 -30.67 -13.51
N ASP A 403 -16.73 -31.91 -13.05
CA ASP A 403 -17.15 -32.45 -11.75
C ASP A 403 -16.01 -32.77 -10.76
N ALA A 404 -14.75 -32.37 -11.01
CA ALA A 404 -13.75 -32.45 -9.95
C ALA A 404 -14.27 -31.68 -8.72
N PRO A 405 -14.51 -32.32 -7.56
CA PRO A 405 -15.12 -31.66 -6.42
C PRO A 405 -14.27 -30.44 -6.04
N GLY A 406 -14.89 -29.32 -5.67
CA GLY A 406 -14.15 -28.11 -5.27
C GLY A 406 -13.07 -28.41 -4.22
N ALA A 407 -13.33 -29.38 -3.35
CA ALA A 407 -12.38 -29.90 -2.36
C ALA A 407 -11.10 -30.51 -2.97
N ALA A 408 -11.20 -31.26 -4.07
CA ALA A 408 -10.03 -31.87 -4.73
C ALA A 408 -9.15 -30.81 -5.43
N LEU A 409 -9.78 -29.82 -6.08
CA LEU A 409 -9.05 -28.69 -6.66
C LEU A 409 -8.41 -27.82 -5.57
N ARG A 410 -9.12 -27.58 -4.46
CA ARG A 410 -8.59 -26.89 -3.28
C ARG A 410 -7.36 -27.60 -2.73
N ALA A 411 -7.45 -28.91 -2.46
CA ALA A 411 -6.34 -29.71 -1.95
C ALA A 411 -5.11 -29.67 -2.87
N ARG A 412 -5.31 -29.60 -4.18
CA ARG A 412 -4.23 -29.51 -5.18
C ARG A 412 -3.50 -28.16 -5.17
N PHE A 413 -4.16 -27.08 -4.77
CA PHE A 413 -3.62 -25.71 -4.88
C PHE A 413 -3.42 -25.00 -3.53
N ALA A 414 -3.92 -25.57 -2.44
CA ALA A 414 -3.57 -25.14 -1.10
C ALA A 414 -2.05 -25.34 -0.90
N PRO A 415 -1.37 -24.35 -0.30
CA PRO A 415 0.04 -24.51 0.03
C PRO A 415 0.22 -25.69 1.00
N PRO A 416 1.34 -26.42 0.92
CA PRO A 416 1.66 -27.44 1.92
C PRO A 416 1.73 -26.79 3.31
N ALA A 417 1.24 -27.48 4.36
CA ALA A 417 1.10 -26.96 5.72
C ALA A 417 2.39 -26.30 6.27
N ALA A 418 3.57 -26.76 5.85
CA ALA A 418 4.86 -26.19 6.23
C ALA A 418 5.09 -24.74 5.73
N ALA A 419 4.50 -24.35 4.60
CA ALA A 419 4.62 -22.99 4.06
C ALA A 419 3.73 -21.98 4.81
N GLN A 420 2.64 -22.43 5.43
CA GLN A 420 1.76 -21.55 6.22
C GLN A 420 2.42 -21.12 7.54
N GLN A 421 3.20 -22.01 8.17
CA GLN A 421 3.94 -21.70 9.40
C GLN A 421 5.02 -20.62 9.21
N THR A 422 5.54 -20.45 7.98
CA THR A 422 6.59 -19.45 7.72
C THR A 422 6.13 -17.99 7.77
N PHE A 423 4.81 -17.74 7.80
CA PHE A 423 4.24 -16.39 7.90
C PHE A 423 3.72 -16.07 9.31
N ASP A 424 3.80 -17.02 10.24
CA ASP A 424 3.33 -16.89 11.62
C ASP A 424 4.46 -16.66 12.64
N PHE A 425 5.66 -16.23 12.23
CA PHE A 425 6.77 -15.79 13.10
C PHE A 425 6.62 -14.42 13.74
#